data_AF-A0A838SZ43-F1
#
_entry.id   AF-A0A838SZ43-F1
#
_cell.length_a   1.000
_cell.length_b   1.000
_cell.length_c   1.000
_cell.angle_alpha   90.00
_cell.angle_beta   90.00
_cell.angle_gamma   90.00
#
_symmetry.space_group_name_H-M   'P 1'
#
loop_
_entity.id
_entity.type
_entity.pdbx_description
1 polymer ?
#
loop_
_entity_poly.entity_id
_entity_poly.type
_entity_poly.pdbx_seq_one_letter_code
_entity_poly.pdbx_strand_id
1 'polypeptide(L)'
;LVPRFRPAGYPVFLRLLPLEYGLAVVPVVQHLIGLGMAVLIYLLLQRLGARRWLAALATAPVLLDSFQLNLEQQILSEILFQFLLLGGTALLVWRRRPGIVLAGLAGLVLAAAVLTRTNGLLAIVPAAMAVIFGRAGVRSLIAVVTLFVLPLAGYAMWVHSAHDRFALNNGTGRFLYARVATFVDCQQLSLPAVQRRLCPPQPLGDRYSSNTYMWSQARSPIYRLRPPPGQTRDQIAQAFSRRVIRDQPLAFTSAVVADFLRGFAASRTSRPDDPPVDNWRFQPTYPVLRQDTAAVVAAYGDRGPVADRRLAAFLHAYQRFGNTPGPLLFAALLAGFAASLGARGQPDPWLRTAAFLFPAVAVAVLLSAAVPVFSWRYQLPQLVLLPPAAALAFTAVSRCAAMRGEEAHTAPSAGLARVSARVGRVPLPLPLRRLAADHSVRITKYVLGSVIAGVITVVTFVATFGPGLLGSKGAALTASAVGAVANYFLNRHWAWGRRGPAQLRAEVIPYAATVIVTAVAATIVTSTVNGMVLDITADRGIRTAVNAVAFVSTYAALFAIKYVVFDRLFADRRRPPA
;
A
#
# COMPACT_ATOMS: atom_id res chain seq x y z
N LEU A 1 -26.14 -16.28 9.69
CA LEU A 1 -25.55 -15.43 8.62
C LEU A 1 -24.28 -14.70 9.06
N VAL A 2 -24.13 -14.35 10.35
CA VAL A 2 -22.90 -13.71 10.84
C VAL A 2 -21.71 -14.66 10.65
N PRO A 3 -20.67 -14.25 9.90
CA PRO A 3 -19.61 -15.17 9.52
C PRO A 3 -18.62 -15.42 10.65
N ARG A 4 -18.21 -16.69 10.77
CA ARG A 4 -17.32 -17.16 11.85
C ARG A 4 -15.85 -16.84 11.63
N PHE A 5 -15.36 -16.69 10.39
CA PHE A 5 -13.92 -16.54 10.09
C PHE A 5 -13.55 -15.45 9.07
N ARG A 6 -14.31 -15.29 7.99
CA ARG A 6 -14.01 -14.38 6.87
C ARG A 6 -15.14 -13.36 6.67
N PRO A 7 -14.87 -12.20 6.06
CA PRO A 7 -15.90 -11.24 5.69
C PRO A 7 -17.05 -11.83 4.85
N ALA A 8 -18.26 -11.27 4.98
CA ALA A 8 -19.47 -11.80 4.32
C ALA A 8 -19.64 -11.42 2.83
N GLY A 9 -18.79 -10.56 2.26
CA GLY A 9 -19.00 -9.99 0.92
C GLY A 9 -19.09 -11.03 -0.19
N TYR A 10 -18.18 -12.01 -0.24
CA TYR A 10 -18.26 -13.08 -1.24
C TYR A 10 -19.44 -14.04 -0.99
N PRO A 11 -19.73 -14.50 0.24
CA PRO A 11 -20.98 -15.22 0.52
C PRO A 11 -22.25 -14.48 0.10
N VAL A 12 -22.32 -13.16 0.29
CA VAL A 12 -23.44 -12.34 -0.18
C VAL A 12 -23.50 -12.33 -1.71
N PHE A 13 -22.37 -12.13 -2.38
CA PHE A 13 -22.28 -12.22 -3.84
C PHE A 13 -22.79 -13.55 -4.38
N LEU A 14 -22.37 -14.68 -3.79
CA LEU A 14 -22.84 -16.01 -4.20
C LEU A 14 -24.36 -16.18 -4.06
N ARG A 15 -24.99 -15.55 -3.06
CA ARG A 15 -26.45 -15.59 -2.87
C ARG A 15 -27.24 -14.79 -3.89
N LEU A 16 -26.59 -13.86 -4.58
CA LEU A 16 -27.20 -13.09 -5.67
C LEU A 16 -27.15 -13.85 -7.00
N LEU A 17 -26.37 -14.94 -7.07
CA LEU A 17 -26.29 -15.77 -8.25
C LEU A 17 -27.41 -16.81 -8.24
N PRO A 18 -27.98 -17.15 -9.41
CA PRO A 18 -29.05 -18.13 -9.51
C PRO A 18 -28.45 -19.55 -9.46
N LEU A 19 -27.98 -19.95 -8.27
CA LEU A 19 -27.31 -21.24 -8.05
C LEU A 19 -28.25 -22.44 -8.16
N GLU A 20 -29.56 -22.22 -8.27
CA GLU A 20 -30.55 -23.23 -8.63
C GLU A 20 -30.30 -23.86 -10.00
N TYR A 21 -29.55 -23.19 -10.90
CA TYR A 21 -29.14 -23.74 -12.21
C TYR A 21 -27.79 -24.48 -12.16
N GLY A 22 -27.24 -24.76 -10.97
CA GLY A 22 -26.00 -25.50 -10.77
C GLY A 22 -24.78 -24.64 -10.44
N LEU A 23 -23.71 -25.29 -9.97
CA LEU A 23 -22.50 -24.58 -9.50
C LEU A 23 -21.70 -23.95 -10.64
N ALA A 24 -21.91 -24.38 -11.89
CA ALA A 24 -21.27 -23.83 -13.08
C ALA A 24 -21.59 -22.34 -13.33
N VAL A 25 -22.68 -21.82 -12.75
CA VAL A 25 -23.02 -20.39 -12.81
C VAL A 25 -21.90 -19.54 -12.22
N VAL A 26 -21.27 -20.00 -11.12
CA VAL A 26 -20.21 -19.25 -10.44
C VAL A 26 -19.01 -19.00 -11.36
N PRO A 27 -18.34 -20.02 -11.94
CA PRO A 27 -17.22 -19.78 -12.81
C PRO A 27 -17.61 -18.99 -14.08
N VAL A 28 -18.79 -19.21 -14.66
CA VAL A 28 -19.27 -18.41 -15.81
C VAL A 28 -19.30 -16.92 -15.47
N VAL A 29 -19.91 -16.54 -14.33
CA VAL A 29 -19.95 -15.15 -13.90
C VAL A 29 -18.55 -14.62 -13.58
N GLN A 30 -17.67 -15.44 -13.00
CA GLN A 30 -16.28 -15.04 -12.73
C GLN A 30 -15.49 -14.79 -14.02
N HIS A 31 -15.66 -15.60 -15.08
CA HIS A 31 -15.08 -15.35 -16.40
C HIS A 31 -15.58 -14.04 -17.01
N LEU A 32 -16.89 -13.75 -16.89
CA LEU A 32 -17.46 -12.47 -17.34
C LEU A 32 -16.87 -11.28 -16.56
N ILE A 33 -16.63 -11.43 -15.25
CA ILE A 33 -15.93 -10.43 -14.45
C ILE A 33 -14.47 -10.28 -14.93
N GLY A 34 -13.77 -11.38 -15.23
CA GLY A 34 -12.43 -11.40 -15.83
C GLY A 34 -12.35 -10.58 -17.13
N LEU A 35 -13.28 -10.85 -18.05
CA LEU A 35 -13.44 -10.10 -19.30
C LEU A 35 -13.75 -8.62 -19.02
N GLY A 36 -14.64 -8.34 -18.07
CA GLY A 36 -14.97 -6.98 -17.64
C GLY A 36 -13.76 -6.21 -17.10
N MET A 37 -12.88 -6.85 -16.33
CA MET A 37 -11.62 -6.26 -15.88
C MET A 37 -10.70 -5.92 -17.06
N ALA A 38 -10.56 -6.82 -18.03
CA ALA A 38 -9.75 -6.57 -19.23
C ALA A 38 -10.30 -5.36 -20.03
N VAL A 39 -11.61 -5.32 -20.28
CA VAL A 39 -12.26 -4.17 -20.95
C VAL A 39 -12.04 -2.88 -20.18
N LEU A 40 -12.22 -2.90 -18.85
CA LEU A 40 -12.01 -1.73 -18.00
C LEU A 40 -10.56 -1.22 -18.07
N ILE A 41 -9.57 -2.11 -17.99
CA ILE A 41 -8.15 -1.77 -18.14
C ILE A 41 -7.90 -1.15 -19.52
N TYR A 42 -8.38 -1.78 -20.59
CA TYR A 42 -8.20 -1.29 -21.95
C TYR A 42 -8.75 0.13 -22.12
N LEU A 43 -10.02 0.33 -21.77
CA LEU A 43 -10.70 1.62 -21.88
C LEU A 43 -10.04 2.69 -21.01
N LEU A 44 -9.61 2.32 -19.81
CA LEU A 44 -8.93 3.24 -18.91
C LEU A 44 -7.59 3.71 -19.46
N LEU A 45 -6.77 2.77 -19.97
CA LEU A 45 -5.48 3.10 -20.58
C LEU A 45 -5.64 3.94 -21.84
N GLN A 46 -6.62 3.61 -22.69
CA GLN A 46 -6.98 4.43 -23.85
C GLN A 46 -7.40 5.84 -23.46
N ARG A 47 -8.18 5.98 -22.38
CA ARG A 47 -8.61 7.28 -21.84
C ARG A 47 -7.47 8.10 -21.26
N LEU A 48 -6.47 7.45 -20.66
CA LEU A 48 -5.23 8.09 -20.20
C LEU A 48 -4.25 8.35 -21.37
N GLY A 49 -4.62 7.90 -22.57
CA GLY A 49 -3.96 8.10 -23.86
C GLY A 49 -2.71 7.26 -24.07
N ALA A 50 -2.74 6.04 -23.55
CA ALA A 50 -1.86 4.96 -24.00
C ALA A 50 -2.19 4.57 -25.45
N ARG A 51 -1.24 3.93 -26.13
CA ARG A 51 -1.44 3.39 -27.49
C ARG A 51 -2.29 2.12 -27.42
N ARG A 52 -3.13 1.88 -28.44
CA ARG A 52 -4.03 0.71 -28.52
C ARG A 52 -3.35 -0.62 -28.28
N TRP A 53 -2.19 -0.84 -28.92
CA TRP A 53 -1.43 -2.09 -28.77
C TRP A 53 -0.87 -2.25 -27.34
N LEU A 54 -0.48 -1.15 -26.70
CA LEU A 54 0.06 -1.16 -25.34
C LEU A 54 -1.06 -1.41 -24.32
N ALA A 55 -2.23 -0.82 -24.54
CA ALA A 55 -3.43 -1.10 -23.75
C ALA A 55 -3.83 -2.58 -23.88
N ALA A 56 -3.81 -3.14 -25.11
CA ALA A 56 -4.05 -4.57 -25.34
C ALA A 56 -3.01 -5.45 -24.64
N LEU A 57 -1.73 -5.10 -24.73
CA LEU A 57 -0.65 -5.83 -24.05
C LEU A 57 -0.83 -5.82 -22.53
N ALA A 58 -1.24 -4.68 -21.94
CA ALA A 58 -1.50 -4.57 -20.51
C ALA A 58 -2.74 -5.36 -20.05
N THR A 59 -3.69 -5.66 -20.95
CA THR A 59 -4.82 -6.55 -20.64
C THR A 59 -4.48 -8.04 -20.73
N ALA A 60 -3.41 -8.40 -21.45
CA ALA A 60 -3.07 -9.80 -21.70
C ALA A 60 -2.90 -10.64 -20.42
N PRO A 61 -2.29 -10.15 -19.33
CA PRO A 61 -2.20 -10.91 -18.08
C PRO A 61 -3.55 -11.30 -17.46
N VAL A 62 -4.59 -10.48 -17.60
CA VAL A 62 -5.92 -10.84 -17.08
C VAL A 62 -6.60 -11.90 -17.96
N LEU A 63 -6.37 -11.85 -19.26
CA LEU A 63 -7.02 -12.74 -20.23
C LEU A 63 -6.29 -14.08 -20.40
N LEU A 64 -4.97 -14.10 -20.23
CA LEU A 64 -4.12 -15.22 -20.63
C LEU A 64 -3.33 -15.81 -19.46
N ASP A 65 -3.28 -15.16 -18.29
CA ASP A 65 -2.59 -15.77 -17.16
C ASP A 65 -3.37 -16.99 -16.66
N SER A 66 -2.74 -18.13 -16.77
CA SER A 66 -3.31 -19.42 -16.44
C SER A 66 -3.61 -19.62 -14.95
N PHE A 67 -3.03 -18.83 -14.03
CA PHE A 67 -3.44 -18.82 -12.63
C PHE A 67 -4.71 -17.99 -12.44
N GLN A 68 -4.86 -16.90 -13.20
CA GLN A 68 -6.09 -16.11 -13.26
C GLN A 68 -7.25 -16.98 -13.80
N LEU A 69 -7.06 -17.64 -14.95
CA LEU A 69 -8.05 -18.54 -15.54
C LEU A 69 -8.43 -19.70 -14.61
N ASN A 70 -7.46 -20.28 -13.89
CA ASN A 70 -7.75 -21.34 -12.92
C ASN A 70 -8.58 -20.84 -11.74
N LEU A 71 -8.31 -19.62 -11.23
CA LEU A 71 -9.09 -19.06 -10.13
C LEU A 71 -10.47 -18.58 -10.55
N GLU A 72 -10.66 -18.21 -11.82
CA GLU A 72 -11.99 -17.98 -12.40
C GLU A 72 -12.85 -19.25 -12.40
N GLN A 73 -12.22 -20.43 -12.46
CA GLN A 73 -12.90 -21.73 -12.35
C GLN A 73 -13.20 -22.17 -10.91
N GLN A 74 -12.60 -21.52 -9.89
CA GLN A 74 -12.78 -21.91 -8.49
C GLN A 74 -13.82 -21.04 -7.79
N ILE A 75 -14.63 -21.61 -6.90
CA ILE A 75 -15.60 -20.88 -6.06
C ILE A 75 -14.84 -20.14 -4.96
N LEU A 76 -14.15 -19.06 -5.33
CA LEU A 76 -13.33 -18.27 -4.44
C LEU A 76 -13.43 -16.76 -4.69
N SER A 77 -13.19 -15.98 -3.64
CA SER A 77 -13.37 -14.53 -3.63
C SER A 77 -12.38 -13.72 -4.47
N GLU A 78 -11.38 -14.33 -5.12
CA GLU A 78 -10.28 -13.61 -5.78
C GLU A 78 -10.76 -12.69 -6.89
N ILE A 79 -11.63 -13.20 -7.76
CA ILE A 79 -12.01 -12.51 -8.98
C ILE A 79 -12.87 -11.29 -8.65
N LEU A 80 -13.86 -11.46 -7.77
CA LEU A 80 -14.65 -10.35 -7.25
C LEU A 80 -13.77 -9.31 -6.53
N PHE A 81 -12.81 -9.76 -5.72
CA PHE A 81 -11.89 -8.86 -5.02
C PHE A 81 -11.03 -8.03 -5.99
N GLN A 82 -10.46 -8.68 -7.02
CA GLN A 82 -9.68 -8.00 -8.05
C GLN A 82 -10.51 -6.97 -8.81
N PHE A 83 -11.74 -7.33 -9.20
CA PHE A 83 -12.66 -6.44 -9.91
C PHE A 83 -13.02 -5.20 -9.10
N LEU A 84 -13.38 -5.37 -7.81
CA LEU A 84 -13.69 -4.25 -6.93
C LEU A 84 -12.45 -3.37 -6.69
N LEU A 85 -11.27 -3.97 -6.50
CA LEU A 85 -10.02 -3.24 -6.30
C LEU A 85 -9.63 -2.41 -7.54
N LEU A 86 -9.72 -3.01 -8.73
CA LEU A 86 -9.51 -2.34 -10.01
C LEU A 86 -10.56 -1.25 -10.24
N GLY A 87 -11.84 -1.53 -9.99
CA GLY A 87 -12.95 -0.60 -10.16
C GLY A 87 -12.80 0.65 -9.28
N GLY A 88 -12.53 0.47 -7.98
CA GLY A 88 -12.29 1.58 -7.06
C GLY A 88 -11.07 2.43 -7.47
N THR A 89 -10.01 1.76 -7.91
CA THR A 89 -8.80 2.41 -8.46
C THR A 89 -9.11 3.20 -9.73
N ALA A 90 -9.82 2.59 -10.67
CA ALA A 90 -10.19 3.18 -11.95
C ALA A 90 -11.09 4.41 -11.78
N LEU A 91 -12.07 4.37 -10.87
CA LEU A 91 -12.98 5.50 -10.60
C LEU A 91 -12.20 6.76 -10.18
N LEU A 92 -11.16 6.63 -9.36
CA LEU A 92 -10.36 7.78 -8.90
C LEU A 92 -9.56 8.45 -10.02
N VAL A 93 -9.18 7.68 -11.03
CA VAL A 93 -8.35 8.18 -12.15
C VAL A 93 -9.15 8.30 -13.45
N TRP A 94 -10.45 8.01 -13.44
CA TRP A 94 -11.32 8.11 -14.61
C TRP A 94 -11.46 9.57 -15.09
N ARG A 95 -11.41 10.52 -14.17
CA ARG A 95 -11.38 11.96 -14.48
C ARG A 95 -10.12 12.57 -13.89
N ARG A 96 -9.60 13.62 -14.56
CA ARG A 96 -8.46 14.42 -14.08
C ARG A 96 -8.58 14.85 -12.62
N ARG A 97 -9.81 15.20 -12.20
CA ARG A 97 -10.18 15.49 -10.82
C ARG A 97 -11.48 14.76 -10.52
N PRO A 98 -11.48 13.69 -9.71
CA PRO A 98 -12.71 13.04 -9.28
C PRO A 98 -13.52 14.01 -8.41
N GLY A 99 -14.76 14.28 -8.82
CA GLY A 99 -15.71 15.00 -7.99
C GLY A 99 -16.14 14.18 -6.77
N ILE A 100 -16.92 14.80 -5.89
CA ILE A 100 -17.39 14.21 -4.61
C ILE A 100 -18.06 12.85 -4.85
N VAL A 101 -18.97 12.76 -5.82
CA VAL A 101 -19.69 11.53 -6.16
C VAL A 101 -18.73 10.43 -6.60
N LEU A 102 -17.81 10.73 -7.53
CA LEU A 102 -16.91 9.72 -8.08
C LEU A 102 -15.90 9.22 -7.03
N ALA A 103 -15.38 10.13 -6.20
CA ALA A 103 -14.51 9.79 -5.08
C ALA A 103 -15.25 8.96 -4.02
N GLY A 104 -16.50 9.33 -3.72
CA GLY A 104 -17.37 8.60 -2.82
C GLY A 104 -17.69 7.18 -3.30
N LEU A 105 -18.05 7.03 -4.58
CA LEU A 105 -18.27 5.72 -5.21
C LEU A 105 -17.00 4.86 -5.17
N ALA A 106 -15.82 5.45 -5.41
CA ALA A 106 -14.56 4.73 -5.23
C ALA A 106 -14.37 4.23 -3.80
N GLY A 107 -14.72 5.05 -2.79
CA GLY A 107 -14.70 4.67 -1.37
C GLY A 107 -15.62 3.47 -1.08
N LEU A 108 -16.87 3.50 -1.56
CA LEU A 108 -17.83 2.39 -1.42
C LEU A 108 -17.33 1.10 -2.07
N VAL A 109 -16.81 1.20 -3.29
CA VAL A 109 -16.30 0.04 -4.04
C VAL A 109 -15.08 -0.57 -3.35
N LEU A 110 -14.17 0.26 -2.83
CA LEU A 110 -13.04 -0.22 -2.02
C LEU A 110 -13.49 -0.83 -0.69
N ALA A 111 -14.54 -0.30 -0.05
CA ALA A 111 -15.13 -0.92 1.15
C ALA A 111 -15.71 -2.30 0.82
N ALA A 112 -16.42 -2.44 -0.31
CA ALA A 112 -16.90 -3.73 -0.79
C ALA A 112 -15.74 -4.72 -1.05
N ALA A 113 -14.60 -4.24 -1.57
CA ALA A 113 -13.40 -5.06 -1.72
C ALA A 113 -12.89 -5.56 -0.36
N VAL A 114 -12.86 -4.70 0.68
CA VAL A 114 -12.48 -5.08 2.06
C VAL A 114 -13.45 -6.09 2.67
N LEU A 115 -14.75 -5.88 2.46
CA LEU A 115 -15.80 -6.81 2.90
C LEU A 115 -15.80 -8.12 2.11
N THR A 116 -15.11 -8.18 0.97
CA THR A 116 -14.84 -9.43 0.25
C THR A 116 -13.57 -10.08 0.80
N ARG A 117 -12.50 -9.30 0.98
CA ARG A 117 -11.21 -9.72 1.56
C ARG A 117 -10.54 -8.57 2.32
N THR A 118 -10.23 -8.79 3.59
CA THR A 118 -9.58 -7.78 4.46
C THR A 118 -8.21 -7.29 3.97
N ASN A 119 -7.58 -8.01 3.04
CA ASN A 119 -6.31 -7.61 2.43
C ASN A 119 -6.42 -6.28 1.67
N GLY A 120 -7.63 -5.87 1.25
CA GLY A 120 -7.87 -4.59 0.61
C GLY A 120 -7.85 -3.39 1.57
N LEU A 121 -7.76 -3.60 2.89
CA LEU A 121 -7.94 -2.52 3.88
C LEU A 121 -6.94 -1.38 3.69
N LEU A 122 -5.69 -1.72 3.35
CA LEU A 122 -4.63 -0.72 3.14
C LEU A 122 -4.77 0.02 1.81
N ALA A 123 -5.65 -0.39 0.89
CA ALA A 123 -5.84 0.27 -0.41
C ALA A 123 -6.44 1.69 -0.28
N ILE A 124 -7.10 2.00 0.84
CA ILE A 124 -7.63 3.36 1.09
C ILE A 124 -6.50 4.41 1.22
N VAL A 125 -5.32 4.00 1.69
CA VAL A 125 -4.17 4.90 1.88
C VAL A 125 -3.69 5.46 0.54
N PRO A 126 -3.33 4.64 -0.48
CA PRO A 126 -2.99 5.15 -1.80
C PRO A 126 -4.17 5.81 -2.52
N ALA A 127 -5.41 5.37 -2.30
CA ALA A 127 -6.60 6.05 -2.82
C ALA A 127 -6.72 7.50 -2.31
N ALA A 128 -6.60 7.72 -1.00
CA ALA A 128 -6.61 9.05 -0.39
C ALA A 128 -5.42 9.90 -0.87
N MET A 129 -4.22 9.32 -0.94
CA MET A 129 -3.04 10.00 -1.50
C MET A 129 -3.26 10.41 -2.96
N ALA A 130 -3.90 9.59 -3.79
CA ALA A 130 -4.22 9.95 -5.17
C ALA A 130 -5.20 11.12 -5.27
N VAL A 131 -6.21 11.20 -4.40
CA VAL A 131 -7.12 12.36 -4.31
C VAL A 131 -6.36 13.63 -3.94
N ILE A 132 -5.39 13.53 -3.01
CA ILE A 132 -4.53 14.64 -2.58
C ILE A 132 -3.59 15.07 -3.72
N PHE A 133 -2.83 14.13 -4.31
CA PHE A 133 -1.87 14.39 -5.38
C PHE A 133 -2.56 14.91 -6.66
N GLY A 134 -3.73 14.36 -6.98
CA GLY A 134 -4.58 14.79 -8.08
C GLY A 134 -5.29 16.13 -7.84
N ARG A 135 -5.15 16.72 -6.64
CA ARG A 135 -5.76 17.99 -6.24
C ARG A 135 -7.27 18.02 -6.49
N ALA A 136 -7.95 16.93 -6.15
CA ALA A 136 -9.39 16.79 -6.32
C ALA A 136 -10.20 17.59 -5.28
N GLY A 137 -9.55 18.07 -4.22
CA GLY A 137 -10.14 18.90 -3.17
C GLY A 137 -10.57 18.12 -1.92
N VAL A 138 -10.70 18.84 -0.79
CA VAL A 138 -10.98 18.23 0.51
C VAL A 138 -12.32 17.52 0.57
N ARG A 139 -13.34 18.01 -0.16
CA ARG A 139 -14.67 17.37 -0.20
C ARG A 139 -14.62 15.97 -0.82
N SER A 140 -13.84 15.80 -1.89
CA SER A 140 -13.61 14.47 -2.50
C SER A 140 -12.82 13.54 -1.56
N LEU A 141 -11.88 14.09 -0.79
CA LEU A 141 -11.13 13.34 0.22
C LEU A 141 -12.04 12.86 1.36
N ILE A 142 -12.89 13.74 1.88
CA ILE A 142 -13.89 13.38 2.88
C ILE A 142 -14.83 12.32 2.31
N ALA A 143 -15.34 12.49 1.09
CA ALA A 143 -16.25 11.53 0.48
C ALA A 143 -15.66 10.13 0.33
N VAL A 144 -14.42 10.01 -0.20
CA VAL A 144 -13.77 8.70 -0.37
C VAL A 144 -13.50 8.03 0.98
N VAL A 145 -13.08 8.78 2.00
CA VAL A 145 -12.79 8.24 3.33
C VAL A 145 -14.08 7.86 4.06
N THR A 146 -15.06 8.76 4.09
CA THR A 146 -16.33 8.53 4.79
C THR A 146 -17.09 7.36 4.18
N LEU A 147 -17.23 7.30 2.84
CA LEU A 147 -17.91 6.18 2.21
C LEU A 147 -17.09 4.89 2.15
N PHE A 148 -15.79 4.95 2.43
CA PHE A 148 -15.00 3.75 2.73
C PHE A 148 -15.25 3.24 4.15
N VAL A 149 -15.26 4.14 5.14
CA VAL A 149 -15.35 3.78 6.56
C VAL A 149 -16.75 3.37 6.98
N LEU A 150 -17.80 4.07 6.50
CA LEU A 150 -19.18 3.84 6.95
C LEU A 150 -19.67 2.39 6.76
N PRO A 151 -19.50 1.74 5.59
CA PRO A 151 -19.92 0.34 5.42
C PRO A 151 -19.12 -0.62 6.30
N LEU A 152 -17.84 -0.34 6.52
CA LEU A 152 -16.97 -1.17 7.37
C LEU A 152 -17.35 -1.06 8.85
N ALA A 153 -17.66 0.16 9.31
CA ALA A 153 -18.18 0.40 10.65
C ALA A 153 -19.54 -0.28 10.84
N GLY A 154 -20.47 -0.13 9.88
CA GLY A 154 -21.76 -0.83 9.86
C GLY A 154 -21.62 -2.34 9.97
N TYR A 155 -20.73 -2.91 9.16
CA TYR A 155 -20.42 -4.34 9.22
C TYR A 155 -19.81 -4.77 10.56
N ALA A 156 -18.86 -3.99 11.10
CA ALA A 156 -18.25 -4.29 12.40
C ALA A 156 -19.25 -4.21 13.55
N MET A 157 -20.21 -3.27 13.50
CA MET A 157 -21.32 -3.18 14.46
C MET A 157 -22.24 -4.41 14.38
N TRP A 158 -22.57 -4.86 13.16
CA TRP A 158 -23.38 -6.08 12.96
C TRP A 158 -22.67 -7.35 13.45
N VAL A 159 -21.35 -7.43 13.30
CA VAL A 159 -20.55 -8.53 13.88
C VAL A 159 -20.52 -8.42 15.40
N HIS A 160 -20.39 -7.22 15.95
CA HIS A 160 -20.39 -6.98 17.39
C HIS A 160 -21.70 -7.43 18.04
N SER A 161 -22.86 -7.13 17.44
CA SER A 161 -24.16 -7.54 17.98
C SER A 161 -24.37 -9.06 18.09
N ALA A 162 -23.51 -9.87 17.47
CA ALA A 162 -23.63 -11.34 17.48
C ALA A 162 -22.44 -12.06 18.13
N HIS A 163 -21.31 -11.39 18.32
CA HIS A 163 -20.06 -11.98 18.81
C HIS A 163 -19.36 -11.13 19.89
N ASP A 164 -20.00 -10.06 20.37
CA ASP A 164 -19.50 -9.14 21.39
C ASP A 164 -18.13 -8.54 21.08
N ARG A 165 -17.78 -8.41 19.79
CA ARG A 165 -16.51 -7.83 19.33
C ARG A 165 -16.63 -7.05 18.03
N PHE A 166 -15.98 -5.91 17.96
CA PHE A 166 -15.80 -5.16 16.71
C PHE A 166 -14.70 -5.82 15.88
N ALA A 167 -15.08 -6.48 14.80
CA ALA A 167 -14.14 -7.20 13.95
C ALA A 167 -14.61 -7.24 12.49
N LEU A 168 -13.66 -7.08 11.57
CA LEU A 168 -13.89 -7.36 10.13
C LEU A 168 -13.59 -8.82 9.79
N ASN A 169 -12.74 -9.47 10.59
CA ASN A 169 -12.41 -10.89 10.51
C ASN A 169 -12.20 -11.47 11.92
N ASN A 170 -12.40 -12.78 12.06
CA ASN A 170 -12.25 -13.45 13.34
C ASN A 170 -10.94 -14.26 13.35
N GLY A 171 -10.14 -14.11 14.42
CA GLY A 171 -8.90 -14.89 14.62
C GLY A 171 -7.60 -14.18 14.23
N THR A 172 -7.55 -12.84 14.28
CA THR A 172 -6.34 -12.06 13.95
C THR A 172 -5.13 -12.45 14.77
N GLY A 173 -5.31 -12.85 16.05
CA GLY A 173 -4.21 -13.24 16.92
C GLY A 173 -3.51 -14.50 16.42
N ARG A 174 -4.26 -15.51 15.98
CA ARG A 174 -3.70 -16.74 15.39
C ARG A 174 -2.97 -16.48 14.07
N PHE A 175 -3.49 -15.60 13.20
CA PHE A 175 -2.79 -15.22 11.95
C PHE A 175 -1.47 -14.55 12.21
N LEU A 176 -1.41 -13.66 13.19
CA LEU A 176 -0.16 -13.00 13.54
C LEU A 176 0.81 -13.95 14.26
N TYR A 177 0.28 -14.85 15.11
CA TYR A 177 1.07 -15.89 15.78
C TYR A 177 1.77 -16.80 14.78
N ALA A 178 1.04 -17.30 13.79
CA ALA A 178 1.58 -18.18 12.76
C ALA A 178 2.77 -17.55 12.02
N ARG A 179 2.78 -16.22 11.85
CA ARG A 179 3.92 -15.46 11.32
C ARG A 179 5.08 -15.41 12.31
N VAL A 180 4.84 -14.91 13.52
CA VAL A 180 5.94 -14.69 14.47
C VAL A 180 6.60 -15.99 14.93
N ALA A 181 5.84 -17.09 14.95
CA ALA A 181 6.34 -18.43 15.29
C ALA A 181 7.44 -18.93 14.34
N THR A 182 7.55 -18.39 13.12
CA THR A 182 8.59 -18.82 12.18
C THR A 182 9.97 -18.24 12.48
N PHE A 183 10.08 -17.22 13.33
CA PHE A 183 11.34 -16.54 13.60
C PHE A 183 11.56 -16.14 15.08
N VAL A 184 10.54 -16.25 15.93
CA VAL A 184 10.64 -15.80 17.33
C VAL A 184 11.77 -16.51 18.08
N ASP A 185 12.66 -15.70 18.66
CA ASP A 185 13.59 -16.15 19.69
C ASP A 185 12.98 -15.91 21.07
N CYS A 186 12.46 -16.97 21.71
CA CYS A 186 11.87 -16.86 23.03
C CYS A 186 12.87 -16.63 24.17
N GLN A 187 14.16 -16.90 23.97
CA GLN A 187 15.17 -16.69 25.01
C GLN A 187 15.45 -15.19 25.24
N GLN A 188 15.26 -14.38 24.20
CA GLN A 188 15.43 -12.92 24.24
C GLN A 188 14.19 -12.18 24.76
N LEU A 189 13.12 -12.90 25.12
CA LEU A 189 11.82 -12.33 25.46
C LEU A 189 11.46 -12.58 26.93
N SER A 190 11.02 -11.52 27.62
CA SER A 190 10.37 -11.66 28.92
C SER A 190 8.89 -12.02 28.74
N LEU A 191 8.57 -13.30 28.90
CA LEU A 191 7.25 -13.87 28.62
C LEU A 191 6.51 -14.36 29.89
N PRO A 192 5.24 -13.96 30.10
CA PRO A 192 4.35 -14.59 31.06
C PRO A 192 4.26 -16.10 30.86
N ALA A 193 4.08 -16.86 31.94
CA ALA A 193 4.09 -18.32 31.91
C ALA A 193 3.12 -18.92 30.86
N VAL A 194 1.94 -18.33 30.71
CA VAL A 194 0.95 -18.76 29.71
C VAL A 194 1.44 -18.55 28.27
N GLN A 195 2.16 -17.45 28.01
CA GLN A 195 2.69 -17.13 26.67
C GLN A 195 3.93 -17.93 26.33
N ARG A 196 4.74 -18.35 27.33
CA ARG A 196 5.88 -19.26 27.09
C ARG A 196 5.47 -20.57 26.43
N ARG A 197 4.23 -21.03 26.67
CA ARG A 197 3.67 -22.23 26.00
C ARG A 197 3.43 -22.05 24.50
N LEU A 198 3.50 -20.83 23.98
CA LEU A 198 3.41 -20.53 22.55
C LEU A 198 4.77 -20.58 21.83
N CYS A 199 5.87 -20.65 22.58
CA CYS A 199 7.20 -20.77 22.01
C CYS A 199 7.31 -22.09 21.25
N PRO A 200 7.69 -22.06 19.96
CA PRO A 200 7.88 -23.30 19.23
C PRO A 200 9.13 -24.03 19.74
N PRO A 201 9.16 -25.37 19.77
CA PRO A 201 10.27 -26.14 20.31
C PRO A 201 11.48 -26.26 19.37
N GLN A 202 11.29 -26.01 18.07
CA GLN A 202 12.35 -26.13 17.05
C GLN A 202 13.41 -25.02 17.21
N PRO A 203 14.68 -25.22 16.83
CA PRO A 203 15.67 -24.14 16.81
C PRO A 203 15.37 -23.07 15.73
N LEU A 204 16.04 -21.92 15.82
CA LEU A 204 15.97 -20.83 14.83
C LEU A 204 16.66 -21.28 13.53
N GLY A 205 15.88 -21.75 12.55
CA GLY A 205 16.38 -22.30 11.29
C GLY A 205 15.51 -23.46 10.81
N ASP A 206 15.11 -24.32 11.77
CA ASP A 206 14.28 -25.50 11.52
C ASP A 206 12.80 -25.26 11.92
N ARG A 207 12.40 -23.98 11.96
CA ARG A 207 11.01 -23.61 12.26
C ARG A 207 10.10 -24.05 11.11
N TYR A 208 8.92 -24.56 11.45
CA TYR A 208 7.91 -24.87 10.43
C TYR A 208 7.44 -23.61 9.69
N SER A 209 6.80 -23.83 8.54
CA SER A 209 6.13 -22.76 7.82
C SER A 209 5.03 -22.09 8.64
N SER A 210 4.72 -20.83 8.30
CA SER A 210 3.57 -20.12 8.85
C SER A 210 2.27 -20.89 8.64
N ASN A 211 2.13 -21.61 7.54
CA ASN A 211 0.96 -22.45 7.26
C ASN A 211 0.81 -23.61 8.27
N THR A 212 1.91 -24.26 8.66
CA THR A 212 1.86 -25.32 9.67
C THR A 212 1.53 -24.78 11.05
N TYR A 213 2.13 -23.66 11.46
CA TYR A 213 1.76 -23.01 12.72
C TYR A 213 0.31 -22.52 12.73
N MET A 214 -0.24 -22.17 11.57
CA MET A 214 -1.63 -21.78 11.43
C MET A 214 -2.60 -22.96 11.59
N TRP A 215 -2.39 -24.06 10.87
CA TRP A 215 -3.44 -25.07 10.67
C TRP A 215 -3.20 -26.42 11.36
N SER A 216 -1.95 -26.79 11.64
CA SER A 216 -1.65 -28.12 12.19
C SER A 216 -1.97 -28.18 13.68
N GLN A 217 -3.07 -28.86 14.04
CA GLN A 217 -3.44 -29.07 15.45
C GLN A 217 -2.40 -29.91 16.20
N ALA A 218 -1.79 -30.88 15.51
CA ALA A 218 -0.76 -31.74 16.09
C ALA A 218 0.56 -30.98 16.31
N ARG A 219 1.00 -30.17 15.35
CA ARG A 219 2.35 -29.57 15.36
C ARG A 219 2.41 -28.17 15.98
N SER A 220 1.32 -27.37 15.91
CA SER A 220 1.36 -25.97 16.35
C SER A 220 1.07 -25.80 17.85
N PRO A 221 1.95 -25.12 18.61
CA PRO A 221 1.79 -24.92 20.06
C PRO A 221 0.47 -24.25 20.47
N ILE A 222 -0.10 -23.38 19.63
CA ILE A 222 -1.34 -22.65 19.93
C ILE A 222 -2.54 -23.58 20.20
N TYR A 223 -2.58 -24.76 19.59
CA TYR A 223 -3.68 -25.72 19.78
C TYR A 223 -3.54 -26.53 21.08
N ARG A 224 -2.32 -26.62 21.63
CA ARG A 224 -2.04 -27.26 22.92
C ARG A 224 -2.23 -26.30 24.10
N LEU A 225 -2.27 -24.99 23.84
CA LEU A 225 -2.49 -23.97 24.86
C LEU A 225 -3.88 -24.12 25.50
N ARG A 226 -3.93 -24.28 26.82
CA ARG A 226 -5.17 -24.15 27.60
C ARG A 226 -5.25 -22.72 28.14
N PRO A 227 -6.18 -21.88 27.66
CA PRO A 227 -6.27 -20.51 28.13
C PRO A 227 -6.83 -20.47 29.57
N PRO A 228 -6.35 -19.55 30.43
CA PRO A 228 -6.95 -19.31 31.74
C PRO A 228 -8.40 -18.81 31.63
N PRO A 229 -9.21 -18.93 32.71
CA PRO A 229 -10.57 -18.37 32.74
C PRO A 229 -10.58 -16.88 32.34
N GLY A 230 -11.55 -16.48 31.51
CA GLY A 230 -11.69 -15.11 31.04
C GLY A 230 -10.75 -14.70 29.88
N GLN A 231 -9.84 -15.56 29.43
CA GLN A 231 -8.99 -15.31 28.26
C GLN A 231 -9.27 -16.31 27.13
N THR A 232 -9.13 -15.86 25.89
CA THR A 232 -9.20 -16.71 24.70
C THR A 232 -7.80 -17.02 24.16
N ARG A 233 -7.65 -18.15 23.46
CA ARG A 233 -6.40 -18.48 22.75
C ARG A 233 -5.97 -17.37 21.79
N ASP A 234 -6.92 -16.74 21.10
CA ASP A 234 -6.63 -15.67 20.14
C ASP A 234 -6.10 -14.40 20.83
N GLN A 235 -6.65 -14.02 21.98
CA GLN A 235 -6.15 -12.89 22.77
C GLN A 235 -4.71 -13.13 23.26
N ILE A 236 -4.43 -14.34 23.77
CA ILE A 236 -3.07 -14.71 24.23
C ILE A 236 -2.09 -14.70 23.05
N ALA A 237 -2.49 -15.27 21.92
CA ALA A 237 -1.70 -15.29 20.69
C ALA A 237 -1.43 -13.89 20.14
N GLN A 238 -2.43 -13.00 20.19
CA GLN A 238 -2.29 -11.60 19.79
C GLN A 238 -1.34 -10.85 20.71
N ALA A 239 -1.46 -11.03 22.03
CA ALA A 239 -0.58 -10.40 23.01
C ALA A 239 0.87 -10.87 22.88
N PHE A 240 1.08 -12.18 22.70
CA PHE A 240 2.40 -12.76 22.40
C PHE A 240 2.97 -12.15 21.12
N SER A 241 2.21 -12.16 20.03
CA SER A 241 2.69 -11.66 18.73
C SER A 241 3.05 -10.17 18.76
N ARG A 242 2.25 -9.34 19.43
CA ARG A 242 2.55 -7.91 19.62
C ARG A 242 3.85 -7.70 20.39
N ARG A 243 4.14 -8.53 21.39
CA ARG A 243 5.41 -8.48 22.14
C ARG A 243 6.58 -8.90 21.28
N VAL A 244 6.47 -10.02 20.55
CA VAL A 244 7.52 -10.47 19.62
C VAL A 244 7.84 -9.40 18.57
N ILE A 245 6.82 -8.78 17.95
CA ILE A 245 7.03 -7.73 16.94
C ILE A 245 7.72 -6.49 17.53
N ARG A 246 7.39 -6.13 18.78
CA ARG A 246 8.01 -4.99 19.46
C ARG A 246 9.47 -5.25 19.79
N ASP A 247 9.80 -6.44 20.26
CA ASP A 247 11.13 -6.77 20.78
C ASP A 247 12.05 -7.31 19.67
N GLN A 248 11.49 -7.84 18.57
CA GLN A 248 12.22 -8.36 17.40
C GLN A 248 11.71 -7.77 16.07
N PRO A 249 11.70 -6.43 15.90
CA PRO A 249 11.07 -5.77 14.76
C PRO A 249 11.79 -6.06 13.43
N LEU A 250 13.11 -6.24 13.46
CA LEU A 250 13.90 -6.54 12.27
C LEU A 250 13.58 -7.93 11.71
N ALA A 251 13.43 -8.93 12.59
CA ALA A 251 13.06 -10.29 12.19
C ALA A 251 11.64 -10.34 11.58
N PHE A 252 10.71 -9.58 12.15
CA PHE A 252 9.38 -9.44 11.57
C PHE A 252 9.43 -8.76 10.19
N THR A 253 10.16 -7.64 10.08
CA THR A 253 10.25 -6.88 8.83
C THR A 253 10.93 -7.69 7.74
N SER A 254 12.04 -8.38 8.05
CA SER A 254 12.74 -9.23 7.08
C SER A 254 11.86 -10.38 6.60
N ALA A 255 11.10 -11.03 7.49
CA ALA A 255 10.17 -12.10 7.12
C ALA A 255 9.05 -11.60 6.18
N VAL A 256 8.47 -10.43 6.48
CA VAL A 256 7.42 -9.83 5.63
C VAL A 256 7.98 -9.40 4.27
N VAL A 257 9.15 -8.76 4.24
CA VAL A 257 9.81 -8.33 2.99
C VAL A 257 10.22 -9.53 2.15
N ALA A 258 10.76 -10.60 2.75
CA ALA A 258 11.13 -11.81 2.03
C ALA A 258 9.91 -12.46 1.35
N ASP A 259 8.77 -12.54 2.03
CA ASP A 259 7.54 -13.08 1.45
C ASP A 259 6.90 -12.12 0.44
N PHE A 260 7.00 -10.80 0.62
CA PHE A 260 6.60 -9.82 -0.39
C PHE A 260 7.40 -9.97 -1.68
N LEU A 261 8.73 -10.01 -1.59
CA LEU A 261 9.62 -10.16 -2.74
C LEU A 261 9.48 -11.53 -3.41
N ARG A 262 9.18 -12.58 -2.64
CA ARG A 262 8.85 -13.92 -3.17
C ARG A 262 7.68 -13.86 -4.15
N GLY A 263 6.73 -12.94 -3.97
CA GLY A 263 5.62 -12.73 -4.90
C GLY A 263 6.04 -12.35 -6.33
N PHE A 264 7.30 -11.95 -6.52
CA PHE A 264 7.88 -11.56 -7.81
C PHE A 264 8.92 -12.56 -8.33
N ALA A 265 9.03 -13.76 -7.73
CA ALA A 265 9.97 -14.77 -8.21
C ALA A 265 9.65 -15.23 -9.65
N ALA A 266 10.68 -15.57 -10.42
CA ALA A 266 10.54 -16.05 -11.80
C ALA A 266 9.74 -17.35 -11.88
N SER A 267 9.95 -18.25 -10.92
CA SER A 267 9.23 -19.51 -10.81
C SER A 267 8.39 -19.55 -9.54
N ARG A 268 7.18 -20.11 -9.66
CA ARG A 268 6.28 -20.30 -8.52
C ARG A 268 6.58 -21.63 -7.85
N THR A 269 7.23 -21.58 -6.68
CA THR A 269 7.62 -22.75 -5.90
C THR A 269 7.02 -22.72 -4.48
N SER A 270 6.94 -23.88 -3.84
CA SER A 270 6.47 -24.04 -2.45
C SER A 270 7.67 -24.29 -1.54
N ARG A 271 7.66 -23.76 -0.32
CA ARG A 271 8.63 -24.17 0.70
C ARG A 271 8.13 -25.47 1.35
N PRO A 272 9.00 -26.24 2.03
CA PRO A 272 8.54 -27.29 2.93
C PRO A 272 7.44 -26.76 3.86
N ASP A 273 6.40 -27.56 4.11
CA ASP A 273 5.24 -27.22 4.94
C ASP A 273 4.32 -26.08 4.44
N ASP A 274 4.63 -25.37 3.35
CA ASP A 274 3.68 -24.45 2.69
C ASP A 274 2.66 -25.24 1.84
N PRO A 275 1.45 -24.71 1.58
CA PRO A 275 0.53 -25.33 0.65
C PRO A 275 1.18 -25.47 -0.74
N PRO A 276 1.08 -26.64 -1.38
CA PRO A 276 1.72 -26.86 -2.67
C PRO A 276 1.13 -25.91 -3.72
N VAL A 277 2.01 -25.38 -4.60
CA VAL A 277 1.65 -24.56 -5.76
C VAL A 277 0.62 -25.27 -6.63
N ASP A 278 0.64 -26.60 -6.67
CA ASP A 278 -0.29 -27.41 -7.45
C ASP A 278 -1.75 -27.18 -7.03
N ASN A 279 -2.03 -26.77 -5.79
CA ASN A 279 -3.40 -26.37 -5.38
C ASN A 279 -3.96 -25.21 -6.23
N TRP A 280 -3.08 -24.43 -6.86
CA TRP A 280 -3.41 -23.30 -7.71
C TRP A 280 -3.17 -23.59 -9.19
N ARG A 281 -2.92 -24.86 -9.54
CA ARG A 281 -2.82 -25.34 -10.91
C ARG A 281 -4.08 -26.08 -11.33
N PHE A 282 -4.31 -26.17 -12.64
CA PHE A 282 -5.32 -27.07 -13.19
C PHE A 282 -4.94 -28.50 -12.84
N GLN A 283 -5.88 -29.25 -12.28
CA GLN A 283 -5.65 -30.60 -11.80
C GLN A 283 -6.16 -31.62 -12.83
N PRO A 284 -5.36 -32.62 -13.24
CA PRO A 284 -5.77 -33.63 -14.21
C PRO A 284 -6.88 -34.55 -13.69
N THR A 285 -7.07 -34.59 -12.36
CA THR A 285 -8.15 -35.29 -11.66
C THR A 285 -8.77 -34.35 -10.62
N TYR A 286 -10.03 -34.59 -10.24
CA TYR A 286 -10.66 -33.77 -9.22
C TYR A 286 -10.12 -34.12 -7.82
N PRO A 287 -9.47 -33.20 -7.10
CA PRO A 287 -8.91 -33.49 -5.79
C PRO A 287 -10.01 -33.49 -4.71
N VAL A 288 -10.36 -34.66 -4.19
CA VAL A 288 -11.31 -34.77 -3.06
C VAL A 288 -10.56 -34.56 -1.74
N LEU A 289 -10.56 -33.32 -1.25
CA LEU A 289 -9.90 -32.94 0.01
C LEU A 289 -10.79 -33.09 1.25
N ARG A 290 -12.11 -33.21 1.06
CA ARG A 290 -13.08 -33.48 2.12
C ARG A 290 -14.03 -34.58 1.68
N GLN A 291 -14.43 -35.41 2.63
CA GLN A 291 -15.33 -36.54 2.38
C GLN A 291 -16.75 -36.10 1.97
N ASP A 292 -17.18 -34.90 2.36
CA ASP A 292 -18.51 -34.36 2.06
C ASP A 292 -18.59 -33.60 0.72
N THR A 293 -17.49 -33.49 -0.04
CA THR A 293 -17.50 -32.72 -1.30
C THR A 293 -18.57 -33.18 -2.28
N ALA A 294 -18.77 -34.49 -2.45
CA ALA A 294 -19.79 -35.02 -3.35
C ALA A 294 -21.20 -34.63 -2.92
N ALA A 295 -21.49 -34.66 -1.62
CA ALA A 295 -22.79 -34.25 -1.07
C ALA A 295 -23.04 -32.75 -1.25
N VAL A 296 -22.00 -31.92 -1.06
CA VAL A 296 -22.10 -30.46 -1.30
C VAL A 296 -22.38 -30.18 -2.76
N VAL A 297 -21.70 -30.84 -3.70
CA VAL A 297 -21.94 -30.67 -5.14
C VAL A 297 -23.35 -31.14 -5.52
N ALA A 298 -23.79 -32.29 -5.01
CA ALA A 298 -25.13 -32.83 -5.25
C ALA A 298 -26.26 -31.94 -4.72
N ALA A 299 -26.04 -31.21 -3.62
CA ALA A 299 -27.01 -30.27 -3.06
C ALA A 299 -27.36 -29.11 -4.02
N TYR A 300 -26.55 -28.87 -5.06
CA TYR A 300 -26.79 -27.86 -6.10
C TYR A 300 -27.16 -28.50 -7.45
N GLY A 301 -27.61 -29.77 -7.47
CA GLY A 301 -28.12 -30.45 -8.66
C GLY A 301 -27.05 -31.07 -9.58
N ASP A 302 -25.78 -31.01 -9.20
CA ASP A 302 -24.67 -31.58 -9.97
C ASP A 302 -24.43 -33.07 -9.62
N ARG A 303 -24.10 -33.90 -10.61
CA ARG A 303 -23.92 -35.37 -10.46
C ARG A 303 -22.64 -35.80 -9.70
N GLY A 304 -21.95 -34.84 -9.08
CA GLY A 304 -20.70 -35.04 -8.37
C GLY A 304 -19.48 -34.47 -9.12
N PRO A 305 -18.32 -34.40 -8.44
CA PRO A 305 -17.13 -33.78 -8.99
C PRO A 305 -16.49 -34.63 -10.09
N VAL A 306 -16.43 -34.09 -11.33
CA VAL A 306 -15.78 -34.74 -12.48
C VAL A 306 -14.75 -33.78 -13.08
N ALA A 307 -13.63 -34.33 -13.55
CA ALA A 307 -12.63 -33.59 -14.32
C ALA A 307 -12.54 -34.16 -15.74
N ASP A 308 -12.67 -33.30 -16.75
CA ASP A 308 -12.32 -33.67 -18.13
C ASP A 308 -10.80 -33.78 -18.23
N ARG A 309 -10.30 -35.02 -18.32
CA ARG A 309 -8.85 -35.29 -18.32
C ARG A 309 -8.13 -34.66 -19.51
N ARG A 310 -8.76 -34.57 -20.69
CA ARG A 310 -8.11 -34.03 -21.90
C ARG A 310 -7.97 -32.52 -21.77
N LEU A 311 -9.06 -31.84 -21.41
CA LEU A 311 -9.05 -30.39 -21.20
C LEU A 311 -8.14 -30.01 -20.02
N ALA A 312 -8.22 -30.73 -18.91
CA ALA A 312 -7.38 -30.48 -17.75
C ALA A 312 -5.89 -30.68 -18.06
N ALA A 313 -5.52 -31.72 -18.82
CA ALA A 313 -4.14 -31.93 -19.26
C ALA A 313 -3.65 -30.80 -20.17
N PHE A 314 -4.47 -30.34 -21.11
CA PHE A 314 -4.15 -29.19 -21.97
C PHE A 314 -3.92 -27.91 -21.16
N LEU A 315 -4.85 -27.57 -20.26
CA LEU A 315 -4.75 -26.36 -19.42
C LEU A 315 -3.59 -26.44 -18.42
N HIS A 316 -3.29 -27.64 -17.91
CA HIS A 316 -2.13 -27.87 -17.06
C HIS A 316 -0.82 -27.73 -17.84
N ALA A 317 -0.76 -28.19 -19.10
CA ALA A 317 0.40 -27.98 -19.96
C ALA A 317 0.56 -26.49 -20.30
N TYR A 318 -0.53 -25.79 -20.60
CA TYR A 318 -0.55 -24.34 -20.84
C TYR A 318 0.02 -23.55 -19.66
N GLN A 319 -0.28 -23.96 -18.42
CA GLN A 319 0.23 -23.32 -17.21
C GLN A 319 1.75 -23.24 -17.11
N ARG A 320 2.49 -24.07 -17.84
CA ARG A 320 3.96 -24.00 -17.90
C ARG A 320 4.47 -22.70 -18.53
N PHE A 321 3.72 -22.15 -19.48
CA PHE A 321 4.16 -20.99 -20.29
C PHE A 321 3.19 -19.80 -20.24
N GLY A 322 1.89 -20.06 -20.15
CA GLY A 322 0.84 -19.04 -20.08
C GLY A 322 0.73 -18.41 -18.70
N ASN A 323 1.82 -18.00 -18.07
CA ASN A 323 1.78 -17.28 -16.80
C ASN A 323 2.67 -16.05 -16.85
N THR A 324 2.24 -14.98 -16.21
CA THR A 324 2.95 -13.71 -16.19
C THR A 324 4.15 -13.85 -15.26
N PRO A 325 5.39 -13.64 -15.75
CA PRO A 325 6.58 -13.79 -14.93
C PRO A 325 6.63 -12.74 -13.82
N GLY A 326 6.93 -13.17 -12.59
CA GLY A 326 7.09 -12.27 -11.44
C GLY A 326 8.09 -11.12 -11.67
N PRO A 327 9.26 -11.35 -12.30
CA PRO A 327 10.22 -10.27 -12.57
C PRO A 327 9.67 -9.19 -13.51
N LEU A 328 8.80 -9.56 -14.45
CA LEU A 328 8.13 -8.60 -15.33
C LEU A 328 7.16 -7.72 -14.53
N LEU A 329 6.41 -8.32 -13.60
CA LEU A 329 5.52 -7.60 -12.68
C LEU A 329 6.32 -6.68 -11.74
N PHE A 330 7.49 -7.12 -11.28
CA PHE A 330 8.38 -6.26 -10.48
C PHE A 330 8.92 -5.08 -11.29
N ALA A 331 9.35 -5.30 -12.53
CA ALA A 331 9.75 -4.22 -13.42
C ALA A 331 8.60 -3.23 -13.67
N ALA A 332 7.37 -3.74 -13.84
CA ALA A 332 6.17 -2.93 -13.98
C ALA A 332 5.87 -2.07 -12.73
N LEU A 333 6.07 -2.66 -11.53
CA LEU A 333 5.97 -1.94 -10.26
C LEU A 333 6.96 -0.78 -10.19
N LEU A 334 8.24 -1.05 -10.49
CA LEU A 334 9.29 -0.03 -10.48
C LEU A 334 9.04 1.06 -11.53
N ALA A 335 8.62 0.68 -12.74
CA ALA A 335 8.30 1.61 -13.81
C ALA A 335 7.15 2.56 -13.43
N GLY A 336 6.09 2.04 -12.81
CA GLY A 336 4.96 2.85 -12.31
C GLY A 336 5.41 3.90 -11.29
N PHE A 337 6.18 3.50 -10.28
CA PHE A 337 6.72 4.45 -9.30
C PHE A 337 7.69 5.45 -9.93
N ALA A 338 8.59 5.01 -10.81
CA ALA A 338 9.52 5.89 -11.51
C ALA A 338 8.78 6.96 -12.34
N ALA A 339 7.71 6.57 -13.05
CA ALA A 339 6.88 7.50 -13.80
C ALA A 339 6.10 8.48 -12.90
N SER A 340 5.71 8.07 -11.69
CA SER A 340 5.04 8.95 -10.73
C SER A 340 5.94 10.08 -10.20
N LEU A 341 7.24 9.79 -10.02
CA LEU A 341 8.24 10.76 -9.57
C LEU A 341 8.50 11.86 -10.63
N GLY A 342 8.24 11.54 -11.91
CA GLY A 342 8.25 12.46 -13.04
C GLY A 342 9.60 12.54 -13.75
N ALA A 343 9.57 12.51 -15.08
CA ALA A 343 10.74 12.83 -15.91
C ALA A 343 10.95 14.37 -15.95
N ARG A 344 12.20 14.83 -16.13
CA ARG A 344 12.49 16.25 -16.41
C ARG A 344 11.72 16.68 -17.67
N GLY A 345 10.75 17.59 -17.56
CA GLY A 345 9.86 18.01 -18.67
C GLY A 345 8.41 17.53 -18.47
N GLN A 346 7.71 18.22 -17.57
CA GLN A 346 6.59 17.76 -16.73
C GLN A 346 5.46 16.96 -17.46
N PRO A 347 5.27 15.65 -17.17
CA PRO A 347 4.07 14.94 -17.58
C PRO A 347 2.81 15.43 -16.83
N ASP A 348 1.64 15.33 -17.48
CA ASP A 348 0.31 15.71 -16.95
C ASP A 348 0.14 15.15 -15.50
N PRO A 349 -0.15 16.00 -14.48
CA PRO A 349 -0.36 15.58 -13.10
C PRO A 349 -1.33 14.41 -12.96
N TRP A 350 -2.34 14.33 -13.84
CA TRP A 350 -3.30 13.24 -13.86
C TRP A 350 -2.64 11.88 -14.17
N LEU A 351 -1.76 11.85 -15.17
CA LEU A 351 -1.04 10.63 -15.56
C LEU A 351 -0.07 10.20 -14.45
N ARG A 352 0.55 11.14 -13.75
CA ARG A 352 1.42 10.86 -12.59
C ARG A 352 0.65 10.26 -11.43
N THR A 353 -0.54 10.80 -11.13
CA THR A 353 -1.43 10.24 -10.11
C THR A 353 -1.87 8.82 -10.46
N ALA A 354 -2.20 8.55 -11.72
CA ALA A 354 -2.53 7.20 -12.17
C ALA A 354 -1.32 6.25 -12.08
N ALA A 355 -0.15 6.67 -12.56
CA ALA A 355 1.08 5.90 -12.46
C ALA A 355 1.53 5.61 -11.01
N PHE A 356 1.16 6.48 -10.06
CA PHE A 356 1.33 6.24 -8.62
C PHE A 356 0.31 5.26 -8.05
N LEU A 357 -0.98 5.49 -8.33
CA LEU A 357 -2.06 4.82 -7.63
C LEU A 357 -2.05 3.30 -7.83
N PHE A 358 -1.90 2.85 -9.07
CA PHE A 358 -1.86 1.42 -9.42
C PHE A 358 -0.79 0.61 -8.66
N PRO A 359 0.51 0.96 -8.75
CA PRO A 359 1.55 0.23 -8.02
C PRO A 359 1.45 0.44 -6.50
N ALA A 360 0.98 1.59 -6.02
CA ALA A 360 0.79 1.84 -4.59
C ALA A 360 -0.33 0.97 -3.99
N VAL A 361 -1.45 0.81 -4.71
CA VAL A 361 -2.53 -0.12 -4.33
C VAL A 361 -2.03 -1.56 -4.34
N ALA A 362 -1.23 -1.94 -5.35
CA ALA A 362 -0.64 -3.28 -5.41
C ALA A 362 0.24 -3.53 -4.19
N VAL A 363 1.17 -2.62 -3.87
CA VAL A 363 2.03 -2.72 -2.67
C VAL A 363 1.19 -2.84 -1.40
N ALA A 364 0.17 -1.98 -1.23
CA ALA A 364 -0.68 -1.99 -0.05
C ALA A 364 -1.38 -3.35 0.17
N VAL A 365 -1.95 -3.93 -0.89
CA VAL A 365 -2.68 -5.20 -0.83
C VAL A 365 -1.73 -6.39 -0.65
N LEU A 366 -0.60 -6.38 -1.35
CA LEU A 366 0.39 -7.46 -1.28
C LEU A 366 1.12 -7.47 0.07
N LEU A 367 1.45 -6.31 0.62
CA LEU A 367 1.99 -6.21 1.99
C LEU A 367 0.98 -6.70 3.02
N SER A 368 -0.29 -6.30 2.87
CA SER A 368 -1.36 -6.78 3.76
C SER A 368 -1.47 -8.32 3.74
N ALA A 369 -1.29 -8.93 2.56
CA ALA A 369 -1.26 -10.39 2.41
C ALA A 369 0.02 -11.04 2.95
N ALA A 370 1.18 -10.39 2.81
CA ALA A 370 2.49 -10.91 3.24
C ALA A 370 2.64 -10.94 4.77
N VAL A 371 1.94 -10.06 5.51
CA VAL A 371 1.98 -10.04 6.98
C VAL A 371 1.61 -11.39 7.61
N PRO A 372 0.43 -11.99 7.36
CA PRO A 372 0.05 -13.23 8.03
C PRO A 372 0.70 -14.49 7.44
N VAL A 373 0.53 -14.75 6.15
CA VAL A 373 0.92 -15.99 5.46
C VAL A 373 1.12 -15.70 3.98
N PHE A 374 2.21 -16.17 3.40
CA PHE A 374 2.39 -16.15 1.96
C PHE A 374 1.57 -17.24 1.26
N SER A 375 0.91 -16.88 0.16
CA SER A 375 0.30 -17.82 -0.78
C SER A 375 0.30 -17.22 -2.17
N TRP A 376 0.59 -18.03 -3.19
CA TRP A 376 0.56 -17.60 -4.60
C TRP A 376 -0.81 -17.07 -5.03
N ARG A 377 -1.89 -17.61 -4.45
CA ARG A 377 -3.26 -17.12 -4.61
C ARG A 377 -3.42 -15.64 -4.23
N TYR A 378 -2.67 -15.14 -3.25
CA TYR A 378 -2.80 -13.74 -2.80
C TYR A 378 -1.98 -12.76 -3.63
N GLN A 379 -1.23 -13.26 -4.62
CA GLN A 379 -0.41 -12.44 -5.52
C GLN A 379 -1.16 -12.01 -6.78
N LEU A 380 -2.32 -12.59 -7.09
CA LEU A 380 -3.06 -12.27 -8.32
C LEU A 380 -3.48 -10.81 -8.51
N PRO A 381 -3.76 -10.00 -7.47
CA PRO A 381 -3.99 -8.57 -7.66
C PRO A 381 -2.87 -7.85 -8.44
N GLN A 382 -1.66 -8.42 -8.51
CA GLN A 382 -0.59 -7.93 -9.38
C GLN A 382 -1.01 -7.86 -10.85
N LEU A 383 -1.79 -8.83 -11.35
CA LEU A 383 -2.16 -8.96 -12.77
C LEU A 383 -3.09 -7.84 -13.24
N VAL A 384 -3.95 -7.33 -12.36
CA VAL A 384 -4.88 -6.23 -12.67
C VAL A 384 -4.32 -4.86 -12.33
N LEU A 385 -3.24 -4.77 -11.53
CA LEU A 385 -2.70 -3.49 -11.07
C LEU A 385 -1.37 -3.10 -11.72
N LEU A 386 -0.44 -4.04 -11.91
CA LEU A 386 0.93 -3.72 -12.35
C LEU A 386 1.06 -3.54 -13.86
N PRO A 387 0.42 -4.35 -14.73
CA PRO A 387 0.46 -4.10 -16.18
C PRO A 387 -0.09 -2.73 -16.58
N PRO A 388 -1.21 -2.22 -16.02
CA PRO A 388 -1.63 -0.84 -16.24
C PRO A 388 -0.59 0.18 -15.79
N ALA A 389 0.08 -0.05 -14.65
CA ALA A 389 1.14 0.83 -14.16
C ALA A 389 2.30 0.96 -15.15
N ALA A 390 2.76 -0.15 -15.73
CA ALA A 390 3.80 -0.16 -16.77
C ALA A 390 3.36 0.56 -18.04
N ALA A 391 2.13 0.32 -18.51
CA ALA A 391 1.60 0.99 -19.70
C ALA A 391 1.51 2.51 -19.52
N LEU A 392 1.07 2.96 -18.34
CA LEU A 392 1.04 4.38 -17.99
C LEU A 392 2.46 4.97 -17.89
N ALA A 393 3.42 4.21 -17.34
CA ALA A 393 4.81 4.64 -17.28
C ALA A 393 5.41 4.85 -18.69
N PHE A 394 5.22 3.89 -19.59
CA PHE A 394 5.65 4.03 -20.98
C PHE A 394 4.94 5.18 -21.69
N THR A 395 3.65 5.37 -21.43
CA THR A 395 2.87 6.49 -21.97
C THR A 395 3.42 7.84 -21.49
N ALA A 396 3.80 7.96 -20.21
CA ALA A 396 4.40 9.16 -19.66
C ALA A 396 5.75 9.48 -20.32
N VAL A 397 6.62 8.47 -20.45
CA VAL A 397 7.96 8.63 -21.05
C VAL A 397 7.86 9.00 -22.54
N SER A 398 7.01 8.31 -23.30
CA SER A 398 6.85 8.57 -24.74
C SER A 398 6.31 9.98 -25.03
N ARG A 399 5.41 10.50 -24.19
CA ARG A 399 4.95 11.90 -24.28
C ARG A 399 6.06 12.91 -23.98
N CYS A 400 6.85 12.68 -22.93
CA CYS A 400 8.00 13.54 -22.62
C CYS A 400 9.04 13.55 -23.75
N ALA A 401 9.28 12.40 -24.39
CA ALA A 401 10.20 12.31 -25.53
C ALA A 401 9.68 13.06 -26.75
N ALA A 402 8.39 12.94 -27.08
CA ALA A 402 7.77 13.66 -28.20
C ALA A 402 7.87 15.18 -28.03
N MET A 403 7.55 15.71 -26.84
CA MET A 403 7.65 17.15 -26.53
C MET A 403 9.08 17.69 -26.73
N ARG A 404 10.10 16.93 -26.32
CA ARG A 404 11.51 17.32 -26.50
C ARG A 404 11.93 17.31 -27.98
N GLY A 405 11.39 16.38 -28.77
CA GLY A 405 11.63 16.32 -30.21
C GLY A 405 11.02 17.53 -30.94
N GLU A 406 9.81 17.93 -30.57
CA GLU A 406 9.17 19.14 -31.10
C GLU A 406 9.93 20.42 -30.71
N GLU A 407 10.39 20.55 -29.46
CA GLU A 407 11.24 21.68 -29.02
C GLU A 407 12.58 21.72 -29.79
N ALA A 408 13.15 20.57 -30.14
CA ALA A 408 14.38 20.49 -30.92
C ALA A 408 14.19 20.80 -32.42
N HIS A 409 13.05 20.43 -33.01
CA HIS A 409 12.73 20.72 -34.43
C HIS A 409 12.17 22.12 -34.68
N THR A 410 11.63 22.79 -33.66
CA THR A 410 11.10 24.17 -33.79
C THR A 410 12.14 25.27 -33.54
N ALA A 411 13.42 24.93 -33.40
CA ALA A 411 14.52 25.90 -33.45
C ALA A 411 14.97 26.12 -34.90
N PRO A 412 14.41 27.10 -35.61
CA PRO A 412 15.23 28.23 -36.08
C PRO A 412 14.57 29.62 -35.95
N SER A 413 15.36 30.60 -35.48
CA SER A 413 15.35 32.03 -35.86
C SER A 413 14.01 32.78 -36.07
N ALA A 414 13.03 32.70 -35.17
CA ALA A 414 11.83 33.57 -35.24
C ALA A 414 11.25 34.03 -33.89
N GLY A 415 12.12 34.24 -32.89
CA GLY A 415 11.73 34.54 -31.50
C GLY A 415 11.26 35.98 -31.23
N LEU A 416 11.48 36.94 -32.14
CA LEU A 416 11.14 38.35 -31.90
C LEU A 416 9.75 38.77 -32.40
N ALA A 417 9.11 38.00 -33.28
CA ALA A 417 7.83 38.41 -33.90
C ALA A 417 6.56 37.96 -33.16
N ARG A 418 6.63 37.00 -32.23
CA ARG A 418 5.41 36.43 -31.59
C ARG A 418 5.04 37.01 -30.23
N VAL A 419 5.88 37.90 -29.66
CA VAL A 419 5.62 38.53 -28.36
C VAL A 419 4.60 39.67 -28.46
N SER A 420 4.43 40.30 -29.63
CA SER A 420 3.45 41.39 -29.81
C SER A 420 1.99 40.96 -29.96
N ALA A 421 1.68 39.69 -30.25
CA ALA A 421 0.32 39.31 -30.70
C ALA A 421 -0.60 38.68 -29.63
N ARG A 422 -0.20 38.62 -28.35
CA ARG A 422 -1.06 38.04 -27.29
C ARG A 422 -1.21 38.90 -26.03
N VAL A 423 -0.85 40.17 -26.11
CA VAL A 423 -1.33 41.19 -25.17
C VAL A 423 -2.71 41.64 -25.64
N GLY A 424 -3.75 40.94 -25.20
CA GLY A 424 -5.11 41.30 -25.57
C GLY A 424 -6.18 40.33 -25.08
N ARG A 425 -6.62 40.56 -23.83
CA ARG A 425 -7.98 40.35 -23.25
C ARG A 425 -7.94 39.70 -21.85
N VAL A 426 -8.59 40.39 -20.90
CA VAL A 426 -8.51 40.40 -19.41
C VAL A 426 -9.84 39.79 -18.82
N PRO A 427 -10.10 39.52 -17.50
CA PRO A 427 -9.30 39.62 -16.24
C PRO A 427 -9.28 38.38 -15.30
N LEU A 428 -8.17 38.23 -14.56
CA LEU A 428 -8.08 37.89 -13.12
C LEU A 428 -6.65 38.25 -12.69
N PRO A 429 -6.39 38.83 -11.50
CA PRO A 429 -5.10 39.44 -11.21
C PRO A 429 -3.98 38.40 -11.09
N LEU A 430 -3.05 38.44 -12.06
CA LEU A 430 -1.84 37.62 -12.18
C LEU A 430 -0.87 37.63 -10.98
N PRO A 431 -0.71 38.71 -10.16
CA PRO A 431 0.28 38.67 -9.09
C PRO A 431 -0.04 37.62 -8.03
N LEU A 432 -1.33 37.41 -7.69
CA LEU A 432 -1.74 36.41 -6.69
C LEU A 432 -1.54 34.97 -7.17
N ARG A 433 -1.74 34.70 -8.47
CA ARG A 433 -1.50 33.38 -9.07
C ARG A 433 -0.01 33.06 -9.16
N ARG A 434 0.84 34.05 -9.46
CA ARG A 434 2.30 33.87 -9.50
C ARG A 434 2.88 33.73 -8.09
N LEU A 435 2.40 34.49 -7.12
CA LEU A 435 2.75 34.31 -5.70
C LEU A 435 2.36 32.91 -5.21
N ALA A 436 1.12 32.47 -5.43
CA ALA A 436 0.67 31.13 -5.02
C ALA A 436 1.45 29.99 -5.74
N ALA A 437 1.76 30.16 -7.03
CA ALA A 437 2.54 29.18 -7.79
C ALA A 437 4.01 29.10 -7.31
N ASP A 438 4.67 30.24 -7.09
CA ASP A 438 6.05 30.30 -6.60
C ASP A 438 6.18 29.75 -5.18
N HIS A 439 5.23 30.08 -4.29
CA HIS A 439 5.17 29.47 -2.96
C HIS A 439 4.89 27.97 -3.05
N SER A 440 3.99 27.51 -3.92
CA SER A 440 3.68 26.07 -4.04
C SER A 440 4.89 25.23 -4.49
N VAL A 441 5.73 25.78 -5.37
CA VAL A 441 6.96 25.12 -5.83
C VAL A 441 8.01 25.12 -4.71
N ARG A 442 8.16 26.23 -3.98
CA ARG A 442 9.08 26.31 -2.83
C ARG A 442 8.66 25.37 -1.70
N ILE A 443 7.37 25.32 -1.36
CA ILE A 443 6.81 24.39 -0.37
C ILE A 443 7.08 22.94 -0.78
N THR A 444 6.85 22.59 -2.05
CA THR A 444 7.07 21.23 -2.54
C THR A 444 8.55 20.84 -2.43
N LYS A 445 9.47 21.73 -2.82
CA LYS A 445 10.91 21.49 -2.70
C LYS A 445 11.38 21.46 -1.25
N TYR A 446 10.82 22.29 -0.38
CA TYR A 446 11.09 22.30 1.06
C TYR A 446 10.66 20.98 1.73
N VAL A 447 9.45 20.49 1.40
CA VAL A 447 8.95 19.18 1.85
C VAL A 447 9.86 18.06 1.37
N LEU A 448 10.18 18.03 0.07
CA LEU A 448 11.00 16.98 -0.50
C LEU A 448 12.44 17.03 0.04
N GLY A 449 13.01 18.22 0.24
CA GLY A 449 14.32 18.42 0.85
C GLY A 449 14.37 17.96 2.29
N SER A 450 13.31 18.22 3.06
CA SER A 450 13.19 17.76 4.46
C SER A 450 13.03 16.24 4.55
N VAL A 451 12.32 15.61 3.61
CA VAL A 451 12.22 14.14 3.52
C VAL A 451 13.57 13.51 3.19
N ILE A 452 14.29 14.06 2.20
CA ILE A 452 15.63 13.58 1.83
C ILE A 452 16.58 13.72 3.01
N ALA A 453 16.57 14.85 3.71
CA ALA A 453 17.37 15.03 4.92
C ALA A 453 17.01 14.02 6.02
N GLY A 454 15.72 13.69 6.20
CA GLY A 454 15.28 12.65 7.12
C GLY A 454 15.79 11.25 6.75
N VAL A 455 15.81 10.91 5.46
CA VAL A 455 16.40 9.65 4.96
C VAL A 455 17.91 9.65 5.23
N ILE A 456 18.61 10.75 4.98
CA ILE A 456 20.05 10.88 5.27
C ILE A 456 20.30 10.68 6.77
N THR A 457 19.51 11.30 7.66
CA THR A 457 19.60 11.08 9.11
C THR A 457 19.46 9.60 9.46
N VAL A 458 18.45 8.91 8.92
CA VAL A 458 18.24 7.48 9.21
C VAL A 458 19.39 6.61 8.70
N VAL A 459 19.87 6.86 7.48
CA VAL A 459 21.00 6.12 6.90
C VAL A 459 22.27 6.36 7.70
N THR A 460 22.59 7.60 8.07
CA THR A 460 23.75 7.92 8.91
C THR A 460 23.64 7.28 10.29
N PHE A 461 22.46 7.27 10.89
CA PHE A 461 22.24 6.57 12.17
C PHE A 461 22.52 5.07 12.04
N VAL A 462 21.97 4.41 11.03
CA VAL A 462 22.18 2.97 10.79
C VAL A 462 23.65 2.67 10.47
N ALA A 463 24.31 3.49 9.66
CA ALA A 463 25.71 3.31 9.28
C ALA A 463 26.68 3.50 10.46
N THR A 464 26.33 4.33 11.45
CA THR A 464 27.18 4.59 12.62
C THR A 464 26.84 3.69 13.81
N PHE A 465 25.57 3.32 13.99
CA PHE A 465 25.13 2.44 15.07
C PHE A 465 25.24 0.96 14.71
N GLY A 466 24.88 0.59 13.48
CA GLY A 466 24.78 -0.81 13.03
C GLY A 466 26.08 -1.60 13.14
N PRO A 467 27.23 -1.06 12.70
CA PRO A 467 28.53 -1.72 12.88
C PRO A 467 29.15 -1.51 14.27
N GLY A 468 28.48 -0.82 15.19
CA GLY A 468 28.99 -0.53 16.54
C GLY A 468 30.03 0.60 16.63
N LEU A 469 30.15 1.45 15.59
CA LEU A 469 31.14 2.54 15.54
C LEU A 469 30.90 3.61 16.61
N LEU A 470 29.64 3.89 16.95
CA LEU A 470 29.24 4.83 18.00
C LEU A 470 28.13 4.23 18.87
N GLY A 471 28.15 4.53 20.18
CA GLY A 471 27.02 4.22 21.06
C GLY A 471 25.75 4.99 20.67
N SER A 472 24.57 4.56 21.13
CA SER A 472 23.26 5.10 20.72
C SER A 472 23.15 6.64 20.79
N LYS A 473 23.66 7.26 21.86
CA LYS A 473 23.68 8.71 22.00
C LYS A 473 24.59 9.37 20.95
N GLY A 474 25.79 8.84 20.73
CA GLY A 474 26.74 9.32 19.72
C GLY A 474 26.19 9.19 18.30
N ALA A 475 25.65 8.02 17.95
CA ALA A 475 25.04 7.79 16.64
C ALA A 475 23.84 8.72 16.38
N ALA A 476 22.99 8.95 17.39
CA ALA A 476 21.85 9.88 17.28
C ALA A 476 22.28 11.33 17.07
N LEU A 477 23.30 11.80 17.82
CA LEU A 477 23.88 13.14 17.69
C LEU A 477 24.51 13.33 16.30
N THR A 478 25.32 12.37 15.85
CA THR A 478 25.99 12.43 14.54
C THR A 478 24.98 12.41 13.39
N ALA A 479 23.99 11.52 13.43
CA ALA A 479 22.93 11.44 12.44
C ALA A 479 22.09 12.72 12.37
N SER A 480 21.78 13.31 13.52
CA SER A 480 21.02 14.56 13.61
C SER A 480 21.82 15.74 13.05
N ALA A 481 23.12 15.81 13.33
CA ALA A 481 24.00 16.84 12.79
C ALA A 481 24.12 16.73 11.26
N VAL A 482 24.39 15.53 10.73
CA VAL A 482 24.50 15.29 9.28
C VAL A 482 23.20 15.60 8.55
N GLY A 483 22.06 15.19 9.11
CA GLY A 483 20.74 15.52 8.58
C GLY A 483 20.43 17.01 8.59
N ALA A 484 20.74 17.71 9.69
CA ALA A 484 20.51 19.15 9.81
C ALA A 484 21.34 19.95 8.78
N VAL A 485 22.59 19.54 8.55
CA VAL A 485 23.47 20.10 7.52
C VAL A 485 22.92 19.81 6.13
N ALA A 486 22.57 18.56 5.83
CA ALA A 486 21.98 18.21 4.53
C ALA A 486 20.68 19.01 4.26
N ASN A 487 19.83 19.16 5.27
CA ASN A 487 18.61 19.95 5.17
C ASN A 487 18.90 21.44 4.93
N TYR A 488 19.95 22.01 5.54
CA TYR A 488 20.35 23.39 5.30
C TYR A 488 20.74 23.60 3.83
N PHE A 489 21.60 22.73 3.29
CA PHE A 489 22.07 22.83 1.91
C PHE A 489 20.95 22.58 0.89
N LEU A 490 20.07 21.60 1.13
CA LEU A 490 18.90 21.32 0.28
C LEU A 490 17.92 22.50 0.29
N ASN A 491 17.64 23.10 1.44
CA ASN A 491 16.76 24.25 1.50
C ASN A 491 17.41 25.46 0.80
N ARG A 492 18.66 25.78 1.13
CA ARG A 492 19.37 26.94 0.56
C ARG A 492 19.55 26.88 -0.95
N HIS A 493 20.08 25.77 -1.48
CA HIS A 493 20.49 25.68 -2.89
C HIS A 493 19.40 25.15 -3.81
N TRP A 494 18.52 24.28 -3.30
CA TRP A 494 17.52 23.61 -4.13
C TRP A 494 16.11 24.19 -3.95
N ALA A 495 15.64 24.39 -2.71
CA ALA A 495 14.33 24.97 -2.47
C ALA A 495 14.28 26.49 -2.74
N TRP A 496 15.29 27.25 -2.30
CA TRP A 496 15.36 28.72 -2.49
C TRP A 496 16.39 29.21 -3.52
N GLY A 497 17.26 28.34 -4.05
CA GLY A 497 18.09 28.65 -5.21
C GLY A 497 19.29 29.58 -4.96
N ARG A 498 19.72 29.79 -3.71
CA ARG A 498 20.88 30.63 -3.38
C ARG A 498 22.20 29.90 -3.66
N ARG A 499 23.13 30.57 -4.36
CA ARG A 499 24.47 30.04 -4.72
C ARG A 499 25.66 30.89 -4.24
N GLY A 500 25.42 32.01 -3.54
CA GLY A 500 26.49 32.87 -3.00
C GLY A 500 27.12 32.35 -1.69
N PRO A 501 28.12 33.05 -1.12
CA PRO A 501 28.77 32.65 0.14
C PRO A 501 27.77 32.67 1.31
N ALA A 502 27.87 31.69 2.22
CA ALA A 502 26.97 31.57 3.37
C ALA A 502 27.33 32.58 4.46
N GLN A 503 26.38 33.43 4.86
CA GLN A 503 26.59 34.40 5.93
C GLN A 503 26.27 33.77 7.28
N LEU A 504 27.29 33.58 8.14
CA LEU A 504 27.15 32.87 9.42
C LEU A 504 26.06 33.47 10.32
N ARG A 505 26.08 34.81 10.52
CA ARG A 505 25.15 35.53 11.39
C ARG A 505 23.73 35.70 10.81
N ALA A 506 23.60 35.71 9.48
CA ALA A 506 22.32 36.00 8.83
C ALA A 506 21.57 34.75 8.33
N GLU A 507 22.27 33.63 8.09
CA GLU A 507 21.67 32.41 7.53
C GLU A 507 21.83 31.20 8.48
N VAL A 508 23.05 30.93 8.95
CA VAL A 508 23.35 29.69 9.70
C VAL A 508 22.84 29.75 11.14
N ILE A 509 23.11 30.84 11.86
CA ILE A 509 22.66 31.01 13.25
C ILE A 509 21.12 31.00 13.36
N PRO A 510 20.36 31.76 12.55
CA PRO A 510 18.90 31.72 12.61
C PRO A 510 18.32 30.35 12.20
N TYR A 511 18.93 29.66 11.24
CA TYR A 511 18.53 28.31 10.87
C TYR A 511 18.73 27.32 12.02
N ALA A 512 19.90 27.33 12.65
CA ALA A 512 20.20 26.47 13.81
C ALA A 512 19.26 26.79 14.98
N ALA A 513 19.04 28.07 15.29
CA ALA A 513 18.09 28.52 16.31
C ALA A 513 16.67 28.02 16.01
N THR A 514 16.21 28.08 14.76
CA THR A 514 14.88 27.59 14.36
C THR A 514 14.74 26.08 14.56
N VAL A 515 15.78 25.31 14.24
CA VAL A 515 15.80 23.85 14.45
C VAL A 515 15.73 23.52 15.95
N ILE A 516 16.52 24.20 16.77
CA ILE A 516 16.58 24.01 18.24
C ILE A 516 15.25 24.41 18.88
N VAL A 517 14.74 25.62 18.60
CA VAL A 517 13.47 26.12 19.13
C VAL A 517 12.31 25.18 18.78
N THR A 518 12.31 24.62 17.57
CA THR A 518 11.29 23.64 17.15
C THR A 518 11.38 22.34 17.93
N ALA A 519 12.59 21.83 18.17
CA ALA A 519 12.77 20.62 18.97
C ALA A 519 12.35 20.84 20.43
N VAL A 520 12.69 22.00 21.01
CA VAL A 520 12.29 22.39 22.36
C VAL A 520 10.77 22.54 22.46
N ALA A 521 10.14 23.24 21.52
CA ALA A 521 8.69 23.41 21.48
C ALA A 521 7.95 22.06 21.35
N ALA A 522 8.42 21.16 20.48
CA ALA A 522 7.86 19.82 20.34
C ALA A 522 8.00 18.99 21.63
N THR A 523 9.13 19.13 22.32
CA THR A 523 9.39 18.44 23.60
C THR A 523 8.46 18.96 24.70
N ILE A 524 8.31 20.28 24.83
CA ILE A 524 7.42 20.90 25.83
C ILE A 524 5.98 20.47 25.58
N VAL A 525 5.45 20.62 24.36
CA VAL A 525 4.06 20.26 24.04
C VAL A 525 3.80 18.77 24.29
N THR A 526 4.71 17.89 23.86
CA THR A 526 4.56 16.44 24.07
C THR A 526 4.62 16.08 25.57
N SER A 527 5.48 16.76 26.34
CA SER A 527 5.59 16.55 27.79
C SER A 527 4.34 17.03 28.54
N THR A 528 3.83 18.23 28.21
CA THR A 528 2.61 18.80 28.81
C THR A 528 1.38 17.95 28.49
N VAL A 529 1.21 17.52 27.24
CA VAL A 529 0.12 16.62 26.86
C VAL A 529 0.24 15.28 27.58
N ASN A 530 1.45 14.71 27.67
CA ASN A 530 1.65 13.48 28.42
C ASN A 530 1.31 13.64 29.91
N GLY A 531 1.64 14.77 30.51
CA GLY A 531 1.25 15.13 31.89
C GLY A 531 -0.26 15.18 32.08
N MET A 532 -0.96 15.93 31.23
CA MET A 532 -2.43 16.07 31.30
C MET A 532 -3.16 14.73 31.07
N VAL A 533 -2.63 13.88 30.18
CA VAL A 533 -3.25 12.58 29.87
C VAL A 533 -3.05 11.56 31.00
N LEU A 534 -1.99 11.70 31.81
CA LEU A 534 -1.79 10.87 33.01
C LEU A 534 -2.90 11.08 34.04
N ASP A 535 -3.46 12.29 34.13
CA ASP A 535 -4.55 12.63 35.06
C ASP A 535 -5.93 12.14 34.57
N ILE A 536 -6.07 11.89 33.27
CA ILE A 536 -7.34 11.55 32.61
C ILE A 536 -7.51 10.05 32.40
N THR A 537 -6.43 9.30 32.13
CA THR A 537 -6.54 7.86 31.83
C THR A 537 -5.29 7.06 32.16
N ALA A 538 -5.48 5.92 32.84
CA ALA A 538 -4.45 4.91 33.06
C ALA A 538 -4.18 4.02 31.81
N ASP A 539 -5.00 4.13 30.76
CA ASP A 539 -4.87 3.33 29.54
C ASP A 539 -3.64 3.77 28.71
N ARG A 540 -2.67 2.87 28.62
CA ARG A 540 -1.41 3.10 27.91
C ARG A 540 -1.59 3.26 26.40
N GLY A 541 -2.62 2.63 25.82
CA GLY A 541 -2.93 2.72 24.39
C GLY A 541 -3.52 4.08 24.01
N ILE A 542 -4.47 4.57 24.79
CA ILE A 542 -5.03 5.93 24.63
C ILE A 542 -3.92 6.96 24.84
N ARG A 543 -3.07 6.79 25.85
CA ARG A 543 -1.93 7.68 26.10
C ARG A 543 -0.94 7.70 24.93
N THR A 544 -0.61 6.55 24.34
CA THR A 544 0.25 6.51 23.16
C THR A 544 -0.41 7.15 21.94
N ALA A 545 -1.71 6.93 21.71
CA ALA A 545 -2.43 7.53 20.60
C ALA A 545 -2.52 9.06 20.71
N VAL A 546 -2.88 9.58 21.89
CA VAL A 546 -2.97 11.02 22.14
C VAL A 546 -1.60 11.68 22.04
N ASN A 547 -0.55 11.08 22.62
CA ASN A 547 0.81 11.59 22.47
C ASN A 547 1.32 11.52 21.02
N ALA A 548 0.97 10.48 20.25
CA ALA A 548 1.32 10.41 18.84
C ALA A 548 0.61 11.49 18.01
N VAL A 549 -0.68 11.73 18.27
CA VAL A 549 -1.44 12.81 17.62
C VAL A 549 -0.86 14.18 17.98
N ALA A 550 -0.55 14.42 19.26
CA ALA A 550 0.07 15.67 19.71
C ALA A 550 1.45 15.88 19.09
N PHE A 551 2.29 14.84 19.05
CA PHE A 551 3.61 14.87 18.44
C PHE A 551 3.53 15.20 16.94
N VAL A 552 2.69 14.47 16.18
CA VAL A 552 2.52 14.69 14.74
C VAL A 552 1.94 16.08 14.45
N SER A 553 0.94 16.51 15.21
CA SER A 553 0.30 17.82 15.02
C SER A 553 1.27 18.97 15.31
N THR A 554 2.09 18.83 16.36
CA THR A 554 3.11 19.82 16.73
C THR A 554 4.19 19.93 15.66
N TYR A 555 4.68 18.79 15.15
CA TYR A 555 5.65 18.79 14.06
C TYR A 555 5.05 19.33 12.76
N ALA A 556 3.78 19.05 12.43
CA ALA A 556 3.11 19.61 11.26
C ALA A 556 2.97 21.14 11.35
N ALA A 557 2.57 21.66 12.51
CA ALA A 557 2.47 23.10 12.75
C ALA A 557 3.85 23.79 12.69
N LEU A 558 4.85 23.23 13.39
CA LEU A 558 6.21 23.78 13.39
C LEU A 558 6.88 23.65 12.01
N PHE A 559 6.50 22.67 11.20
CA PHE A 559 6.94 22.53 9.82
C PHE A 559 6.40 23.67 8.93
N ALA A 560 5.14 24.07 9.12
CA ALA A 560 4.57 25.23 8.43
C ALA A 560 5.21 26.54 8.89
N ILE A 561 5.45 26.69 10.20
CA ILE A 561 6.13 27.88 10.76
C ILE A 561 7.58 27.98 10.26
N LYS A 562 8.33 26.87 10.24
CA LYS A 562 9.67 26.80 9.65
C LYS A 562 9.68 27.25 8.20
N TYR A 563 8.69 26.83 7.41
CA TYR A 563 8.59 27.27 6.03
C TYR A 563 8.45 28.81 5.93
N VAL A 564 7.60 29.43 6.76
CA VAL A 564 7.43 30.90 6.77
C VAL A 564 8.71 31.61 7.22
N VAL A 565 9.38 31.09 8.25
CA VAL A 565 10.64 31.64 8.75
C VAL A 565 11.74 31.53 7.69
N PHE A 566 11.86 30.38 7.03
CA PHE A 566 12.85 30.16 5.98
C PHE A 566 12.54 30.94 4.71
N ASP A 567 11.26 31.13 4.36
CA ASP A 567 10.92 31.99 3.24
C ASP A 567 11.28 33.44 3.52
N ARG A 568 11.08 33.96 4.74
CA ARG A 568 11.61 35.28 5.13
C ARG A 568 13.15 35.32 5.17
N LEU A 569 13.81 34.26 5.65
CA LEU A 569 15.27 34.21 5.76
C LEU A 569 15.95 34.21 4.38
N PHE A 570 15.39 33.45 3.42
CA PHE A 570 16.01 33.18 2.14
C PHE A 570 15.41 33.96 0.96
N ALA A 571 14.15 34.42 1.03
CA ALA A 571 13.52 35.19 -0.06
C ALA A 571 13.80 36.70 0.00
N ASP A 572 14.08 37.26 1.18
CA ASP A 572 13.93 38.72 1.43
C ASP A 572 15.18 39.58 1.16
N ARG A 573 16.11 39.12 0.31
CA ARG A 573 17.21 39.98 -0.18
C ARG A 573 17.46 39.80 -1.67
N ARG A 574 16.45 40.06 -2.48
CA ARG A 574 16.66 40.40 -3.90
C ARG A 574 17.00 41.89 -3.95
N ARG A 575 18.29 42.18 -4.16
CA ARG A 575 18.99 43.49 -4.36
C ARG A 575 19.71 44.03 -3.12
N PRO A 576 21.04 44.24 -3.19
CA PRO A 576 21.61 45.45 -2.57
C PRO A 576 21.14 46.68 -3.37
N PRO A 577 20.91 47.84 -2.73
CA PRO A 577 20.85 49.11 -3.46
C PRO A 577 22.16 49.32 -4.22
N ALA A 578 22.03 50.01 -5.36
CA ALA A 578 23.07 50.26 -6.35
C ALA A 578 24.36 50.84 -5.76
#